data_AF-A0A9D9D1Y0-F1
#
_entry.id   AF-A0A9D9D1Y0-F1
#
_cell.length_a   1.000
_cell.length_b   1.000
_cell.length_c   1.000
_cell.angle_alpha   90.00
_cell.angle_beta   90.00
_cell.angle_gamma   90.00
#
_symmetry.space_group_name_H-M   'P 1'
#
loop_
_entity.id
_entity.type
_entity.pdbx_description
1 polymer ?
#
loop_
_entity_poly.entity_id
_entity_poly.type
_entity_poly.pdbx_seq_one_letter_code
_entity_poly.pdbx_strand_id
1 'polypeptide(L)'
;MMINIDYKSGIKTLLDEYKGVLNEEIKKGLEWRHKIESRKLSCEDQQELLKDVIAQLLVQGKSAKGVEIQINNIKEVIGEWSTKNVEKNLDTLGMSNRKIQKLRDILQYLKSNSIAVWVIKLHEDNNHIPRMGLKSDDDFLKSHGFYEHLPVDRHTQRFLFRTGIIQWYLKKNNDDVLTLFSETYEKKYKFFQKIVVALCEKFCDDVYIQIPDVKLRLAENPGILDIVIWRHCGEDENLGCRNICGNISRCNECVFKEACLWHLLK
;
A
#
# COMPACT_ATOMS: atom_id res chain seq x y z
N MET A 1 -12.57 21.03 -25.94
CA MET A 1 -11.13 20.79 -26.18
C MET A 1 -10.78 19.42 -25.60
N MET A 2 -10.32 18.47 -26.42
CA MET A 2 -9.86 17.17 -25.91
C MET A 2 -8.42 17.36 -25.42
N ILE A 3 -8.23 17.46 -24.10
CA ILE A 3 -6.89 17.46 -23.50
C ILE A 3 -6.38 16.03 -23.61
N ASN A 4 -5.35 15.80 -24.43
CA ASN A 4 -4.66 14.52 -24.48
C ASN A 4 -3.54 14.55 -23.43
N ILE A 5 -3.67 13.72 -22.40
CA ILE A 5 -2.74 13.72 -21.26
C ILE A 5 -1.72 12.59 -21.46
N ASP A 6 -0.42 12.93 -21.45
CA ASP A 6 0.65 11.94 -21.52
C ASP A 6 0.96 11.37 -20.13
N TYR A 7 0.12 10.43 -19.70
CA TYR A 7 0.30 9.73 -18.42
C TYR A 7 1.61 8.94 -18.36
N LYS A 8 2.08 8.39 -19.47
CA LYS A 8 3.29 7.56 -19.50
C LYS A 8 4.51 8.40 -19.13
N SER A 9 4.69 9.54 -19.78
CA SER A 9 5.80 10.46 -19.48
C SER A 9 5.71 10.97 -18.05
N GLY A 10 4.52 11.40 -17.60
CA GLY A 10 4.30 11.83 -16.22
C GLY A 10 4.68 10.77 -15.19
N ILE A 11 4.28 9.51 -15.41
CA ILE A 11 4.57 8.40 -14.48
C ILE A 11 6.07 8.11 -14.46
N LYS A 12 6.76 8.13 -15.60
CA LYS A 12 8.23 7.96 -15.64
C LYS A 12 8.94 9.04 -14.84
N THR A 13 8.58 10.31 -15.05
CA THR A 13 9.15 11.43 -14.28
C THR A 13 8.89 11.26 -12.79
N LEU A 14 7.70 10.81 -12.40
CA LEU A 14 7.38 10.56 -11.00
C LEU A 14 8.22 9.41 -10.42
N LEU A 15 8.37 8.29 -11.14
CA LEU A 15 9.22 7.18 -10.71
C LEU A 15 10.69 7.62 -10.55
N ASP A 16 11.21 8.40 -11.50
CA ASP A 16 12.58 8.90 -11.47
C ASP A 16 12.83 9.85 -10.29
N GLU A 17 11.87 10.74 -10.00
CA GLU A 17 11.94 11.67 -8.86
C GLU A 17 12.08 10.95 -7.51
N TYR A 18 11.46 9.77 -7.36
CA TYR A 18 11.48 8.99 -6.12
C TYR A 18 12.39 7.76 -6.20
N LYS A 19 13.21 7.63 -7.25
CA LYS A 19 13.99 6.42 -7.56
C LYS A 19 14.88 5.94 -6.41
N GLY A 20 15.51 6.86 -5.68
CA GLY A 20 16.40 6.51 -4.57
C GLY A 20 15.69 5.73 -3.47
N VAL A 21 14.61 6.32 -2.94
CA VAL A 21 13.77 5.70 -1.89
C VAL A 21 13.06 4.45 -2.43
N LEU A 22 12.56 4.52 -3.67
CA LEU A 22 11.85 3.42 -4.30
C LEU A 22 12.74 2.17 -4.43
N ASN A 23 14.00 2.34 -4.87
CA ASN A 23 14.94 1.24 -5.01
C ASN A 23 15.26 0.57 -3.66
N GLU A 24 15.38 1.36 -2.60
CA GLU A 24 15.63 0.83 -1.25
C GLU A 24 14.43 0.02 -0.73
N GLU A 25 13.22 0.56 -0.87
CA GLU A 25 11.99 -0.13 -0.48
C GLU A 25 11.78 -1.42 -1.28
N ILE A 26 11.98 -1.37 -2.60
CA ILE A 26 11.83 -2.55 -3.44
C ILE A 26 12.85 -3.62 -3.08
N LYS A 27 14.11 -3.23 -2.87
CA LYS A 27 15.15 -4.18 -2.46
C LYS A 27 14.77 -4.88 -1.15
N LYS A 28 14.38 -4.12 -0.11
CA LYS A 28 13.95 -4.67 1.18
C LYS A 28 12.73 -5.58 1.05
N GLY A 29 11.74 -5.17 0.26
CA GLY A 29 10.55 -5.99 0.06
C GLY A 29 10.84 -7.28 -0.70
N LEU A 30 11.71 -7.27 -1.72
CA LEU A 30 12.13 -8.48 -2.42
C LEU A 30 12.90 -9.46 -1.52
N GLU A 31 13.75 -8.94 -0.62
CA GLU A 31 14.41 -9.76 0.41
C GLU A 31 13.36 -10.43 1.33
N TRP A 32 12.35 -9.69 1.77
CA TRP A 32 11.24 -10.23 2.55
C TRP A 32 10.46 -11.30 1.80
N ARG A 33 10.03 -11.01 0.56
CA ARG A 33 9.31 -11.94 -0.29
C ARG A 33 10.08 -13.25 -0.45
N HIS A 34 11.39 -13.17 -0.73
CA HIS A 34 12.23 -14.35 -0.87
C HIS A 34 12.26 -15.19 0.41
N LYS A 35 12.44 -14.58 1.59
CA LYS A 35 12.41 -15.29 2.88
C LYS A 35 11.05 -15.95 3.15
N ILE A 36 9.96 -15.25 2.84
CA ILE A 36 8.58 -15.73 3.04
C ILE A 36 8.28 -16.91 2.11
N GLU A 37 8.51 -16.76 0.80
CA GLU A 37 8.21 -17.78 -0.21
C GLU A 37 9.10 -19.02 -0.04
N SER A 38 10.37 -18.84 0.31
CA SER A 38 11.28 -19.96 0.63
C SER A 38 11.02 -20.59 2.00
N ARG A 39 10.15 -19.99 2.82
CA ARG A 39 9.85 -20.38 4.21
C ARG A 39 11.09 -20.44 5.12
N LYS A 40 12.09 -19.61 4.81
CA LYS A 40 13.35 -19.51 5.57
C LYS A 40 13.36 -18.22 6.40
N LEU A 41 12.44 -18.13 7.36
CA LEU A 41 12.37 -17.02 8.31
C LEU A 41 13.16 -17.37 9.57
N SER A 42 14.07 -16.48 9.99
CA SER A 42 14.69 -16.56 11.32
C SER A 42 13.66 -16.33 12.43
N CYS A 43 14.07 -16.46 13.70
CA CYS A 43 13.21 -16.09 14.82
C CYS A 43 12.87 -14.58 14.74
N GLU A 44 13.89 -13.75 14.52
CA GLU A 44 13.75 -12.30 14.38
C GLU A 44 12.85 -11.92 13.20
N ASP A 45 12.95 -12.60 12.06
CA ASP A 45 12.08 -12.36 10.92
C ASP A 45 10.61 -12.62 11.27
N GLN A 46 10.31 -13.68 12.02
CA GLN A 46 8.95 -13.99 12.46
C GLN A 46 8.42 -12.94 13.45
N GLN A 47 9.29 -12.43 14.33
CA GLN A 47 8.97 -11.37 15.29
C GLN A 47 8.62 -10.06 14.57
N GLU A 48 9.42 -9.66 13.58
CA GLU A 48 9.18 -8.44 12.81
C GLU A 48 7.90 -8.57 11.97
N LEU A 49 7.64 -9.71 11.33
CA LEU A 49 6.36 -9.92 10.63
C LEU A 49 5.14 -9.82 11.56
N LEU A 50 5.23 -10.37 12.77
CA LEU A 50 4.15 -10.26 13.76
C LEU A 50 3.95 -8.81 14.22
N LYS A 51 5.04 -8.09 14.45
CA LYS A 51 5.01 -6.65 14.76
C LYS A 51 4.35 -5.86 13.63
N ASP A 52 4.66 -6.18 12.38
CA ASP A 52 4.08 -5.49 11.21
C ASP A 52 2.58 -5.76 11.05
N VAL A 53 2.12 -6.99 11.33
CA VAL A 53 0.68 -7.30 11.40
C VAL A 53 -0.03 -6.41 12.43
N ILE A 54 0.58 -6.26 13.61
CA ILE A 54 0.04 -5.43 14.70
C ILE A 54 0.05 -3.95 14.28
N ALA A 55 1.15 -3.47 13.69
CA ALA A 55 1.27 -2.11 13.19
C ALA A 55 0.18 -1.79 12.15
N GLN A 56 -0.09 -2.71 11.21
CA GLN A 56 -1.12 -2.53 10.19
C GLN A 56 -2.54 -2.43 10.76
N LEU A 57 -2.82 -3.14 11.86
CA LEU A 57 -4.08 -2.98 12.60
C LEU A 57 -4.14 -1.63 13.34
N LEU A 58 -3.01 -1.09 13.78
CA LEU A 58 -2.94 0.21 14.48
C LEU A 58 -3.11 1.41 13.53
N VAL A 59 -2.51 1.36 12.33
CA VAL A 59 -2.48 2.47 11.34
C VAL A 59 -3.86 3.03 11.02
N GLN A 60 -4.92 2.23 11.05
CA GLN A 60 -6.28 2.71 10.78
C GLN A 60 -6.73 3.79 11.79
N GLY A 61 -6.68 5.05 11.38
CA GLY A 61 -7.08 6.22 12.17
C GLY A 61 -5.96 6.94 12.92
N LYS A 62 -4.68 6.58 12.70
CA LYS A 62 -3.53 7.21 13.36
C LYS A 62 -2.48 7.71 12.35
N SER A 63 -1.69 8.71 12.76
CA SER A 63 -0.48 9.11 12.02
C SER A 63 0.63 8.07 12.22
N ALA A 64 1.62 8.02 11.31
CA ALA A 64 2.73 7.08 11.41
C ALA A 64 3.49 7.22 12.74
N LYS A 65 3.80 8.45 13.15
CA LYS A 65 4.39 8.75 14.47
C LYS A 65 3.55 8.21 15.64
N GLY A 66 2.23 8.31 15.55
CA GLY A 66 1.33 7.77 16.58
C GLY A 66 1.34 6.25 16.65
N VAL A 67 1.54 5.57 15.52
CA VAL A 67 1.71 4.11 15.46
C VAL A 67 3.05 3.70 16.06
N GLU A 68 4.14 4.39 15.71
CA GLU A 68 5.48 4.10 16.22
C GLU A 68 5.53 4.18 17.76
N ILE A 69 5.01 5.27 18.33
CA ILE A 69 4.92 5.43 19.79
C ILE A 69 4.13 4.26 20.41
N GLN A 70 3.02 3.86 19.80
CA GLN A 70 2.21 2.78 20.31
C GLN A 70 2.90 1.42 20.20
N ILE A 71 3.62 1.16 19.11
CA ILE A 71 4.40 -0.08 18.93
C ILE A 71 5.50 -0.16 19.99
N ASN A 72 6.19 0.95 20.29
CA ASN A 72 7.20 1.01 21.34
C ASN A 72 6.57 0.76 22.72
N ASN A 73 5.45 1.39 23.04
CA ASN A 73 4.72 1.15 24.29
C ASN A 73 4.25 -0.32 24.41
N ILE A 74 3.76 -0.92 23.31
CA ILE A 74 3.40 -2.34 23.28
C ILE A 74 4.63 -3.20 23.55
N LYS A 75 5.77 -2.90 22.92
CA LYS A 75 7.02 -3.63 23.08
C LYS A 75 7.47 -3.66 24.55
N GLU A 76 7.37 -2.54 25.25
CA GLU A 76 7.68 -2.44 26.68
C GLU A 76 6.79 -3.35 27.54
N VAL A 77 5.51 -3.50 27.17
CA VAL A 77 4.55 -4.33 27.91
C VAL A 77 4.71 -5.82 27.62
N ILE A 78 4.86 -6.20 26.35
CA ILE A 78 4.87 -7.62 25.95
C ILE A 78 6.27 -8.25 26.02
N GLY A 79 7.33 -7.43 26.07
CA GLY A 79 8.72 -7.86 26.00
C GLY A 79 9.09 -8.37 24.61
N GLU A 80 8.92 -9.66 24.35
CA GLU A 80 9.26 -10.29 23.06
C GLU A 80 8.05 -10.40 22.13
N TRP A 81 8.24 -10.17 20.82
CA TRP A 81 7.16 -10.26 19.82
C TRP A 81 6.85 -11.73 19.51
N SER A 82 6.15 -12.40 20.43
CA SER A 82 5.67 -13.76 20.20
C SER A 82 4.15 -13.81 20.24
N THR A 83 3.55 -14.76 19.52
CA THR A 83 2.09 -14.97 19.52
C THR A 83 1.55 -15.13 20.94
N LYS A 84 2.27 -15.88 21.78
CA LYS A 84 1.96 -16.10 23.20
C LYS A 84 1.98 -14.81 24.02
N ASN A 85 2.99 -13.96 23.86
CA ASN A 85 3.09 -12.72 24.63
C ASN A 85 2.06 -11.70 24.18
N VAL A 86 1.82 -11.58 22.88
CA VAL A 86 0.78 -10.70 22.32
C VAL A 86 -0.60 -11.16 22.79
N GLU A 87 -0.91 -12.46 22.73
CA GLU A 87 -2.20 -13.01 23.16
C GLU A 87 -2.50 -12.71 24.63
N LYS A 88 -1.50 -12.85 25.52
CA LYS A 88 -1.62 -12.52 26.95
C LYS A 88 -1.90 -11.05 27.23
N ASN A 89 -1.55 -10.17 26.30
CA ASN A 89 -1.57 -8.72 26.48
C ASN A 89 -2.52 -8.03 25.50
N LEU A 90 -3.47 -8.74 24.87
CA LEU A 90 -4.38 -8.17 23.87
C LEU A 90 -5.09 -6.91 24.35
N ASP A 91 -5.56 -6.91 25.59
CA ASP A 91 -6.35 -5.81 26.15
C ASP A 91 -5.51 -4.56 26.45
N THR A 92 -4.18 -4.68 26.50
CA THR A 92 -3.25 -3.55 26.74
C THR A 92 -2.75 -2.90 25.45
N LEU A 93 -3.09 -3.45 24.29
CA LEU A 93 -2.58 -2.97 22.99
C LEU A 93 -3.21 -1.64 22.52
N GLY A 94 -4.22 -1.11 23.22
CA GLY A 94 -4.86 0.16 22.87
C GLY A 94 -5.55 0.15 21.51
N MET A 95 -6.14 -0.99 21.12
CA MET A 95 -6.92 -1.14 19.90
C MET A 95 -8.43 -1.22 20.21
N SER A 96 -9.27 -0.96 19.21
CA SER A 96 -10.72 -1.21 19.35
C SER A 96 -11.03 -2.71 19.41
N ASN A 97 -12.15 -3.08 20.03
CA ASN A 97 -12.59 -4.48 20.15
C ASN A 97 -12.60 -5.22 18.79
N ARG A 98 -13.01 -4.53 17.72
CA ARG A 98 -13.00 -5.11 16.36
C ARG A 98 -11.58 -5.45 15.88
N LYS A 99 -10.60 -4.59 16.16
CA LYS A 99 -9.19 -4.82 15.81
C LYS A 99 -8.58 -5.92 16.67
N ILE A 100 -8.88 -5.93 17.97
CA ILE A 100 -8.48 -7.00 18.89
C ILE A 100 -9.03 -8.35 18.42
N GLN A 101 -10.29 -8.42 18.01
CA GLN A 101 -10.86 -9.67 17.52
C GLN A 101 -10.14 -10.18 16.26
N LYS A 102 -9.88 -9.30 15.29
CA LYS A 102 -9.08 -9.67 14.09
C LYS A 102 -7.70 -10.19 14.47
N LEU A 103 -6.99 -9.51 15.37
CA LEU A 103 -5.68 -9.94 15.84
C LEU A 103 -5.78 -11.30 16.53
N ARG A 104 -6.78 -11.51 17.39
CA ARG A 104 -7.04 -12.79 18.06
C ARG A 104 -7.27 -13.92 17.05
N ASP A 105 -8.05 -13.68 16.01
CA ASP A 105 -8.30 -14.68 14.96
C ASP A 105 -7.01 -15.03 14.21
N ILE A 106 -6.19 -14.03 13.87
CA ILE A 106 -4.87 -14.24 13.24
C ILE A 106 -3.96 -15.04 14.18
N LEU A 107 -3.82 -14.64 15.45
CA LEU A 107 -2.99 -15.34 16.43
C LEU A 107 -3.44 -16.80 16.61
N GLN A 108 -4.75 -17.05 16.63
CA GLN A 108 -5.30 -18.40 16.73
C GLN A 108 -4.93 -19.25 15.51
N TYR A 109 -4.98 -18.69 14.30
CA TYR A 109 -4.52 -19.38 13.09
C TYR A 109 -3.01 -19.71 13.14
N LEU A 110 -2.21 -18.77 13.67
CA LEU A 110 -0.76 -18.91 13.82
C LEU A 110 -0.33 -19.94 14.89
N LYS A 111 -1.23 -20.43 15.75
CA LYS A 111 -0.93 -21.54 16.67
C LYS A 111 -0.68 -22.86 15.94
N SER A 112 -1.27 -23.03 14.77
CA SER A 112 -1.18 -24.27 13.97
C SER A 112 -0.49 -24.08 12.63
N ASN A 113 -0.09 -22.84 12.29
CA ASN A 113 0.51 -22.50 11.01
C ASN A 113 1.64 -21.48 11.22
N SER A 114 2.70 -21.57 10.42
CA SER A 114 3.73 -20.52 10.42
C SER A 114 3.17 -19.20 9.85
N ILE A 115 3.77 -18.08 10.24
CA ILE A 115 3.42 -16.77 9.69
C ILE A 115 3.69 -16.69 8.17
N ALA A 116 4.75 -17.33 7.67
CA ALA A 116 4.99 -17.44 6.22
C ALA A 116 3.81 -18.10 5.49
N VAL A 117 3.25 -19.19 6.03
CA VAL A 117 2.08 -19.85 5.44
C VAL A 117 0.84 -18.95 5.48
N TRP A 118 0.67 -18.16 6.54
CA TRP A 118 -0.41 -17.17 6.59
C TRP A 118 -0.23 -16.09 5.51
N VAL A 119 0.98 -15.52 5.36
CA VAL A 119 1.25 -14.49 4.33
C VAL A 119 1.04 -15.03 2.91
N ILE A 120 1.54 -16.23 2.59
CA ILE A 120 1.34 -16.85 1.27
C ILE A 120 -0.15 -17.02 0.97
N LYS A 121 -0.93 -17.54 1.92
CA LYS A 121 -2.39 -17.69 1.73
C LYS A 121 -3.13 -16.36 1.66
N LEU A 122 -2.60 -15.31 2.29
CA LEU A 122 -3.15 -13.95 2.19
C LEU A 122 -2.93 -13.39 0.78
N HIS A 123 -1.74 -13.61 0.21
CA HIS A 123 -1.41 -13.25 -1.17
C HIS A 123 -2.28 -13.99 -2.19
N GLU A 124 -2.52 -15.28 -2.00
CA GLU A 124 -3.39 -16.12 -2.86
C GLU A 124 -4.88 -15.76 -2.78
N ASP A 125 -5.25 -14.71 -2.03
CA ASP A 125 -6.62 -14.27 -1.76
C ASP A 125 -7.54 -15.39 -1.22
N ASN A 126 -7.00 -16.28 -0.37
CA ASN A 126 -7.79 -17.34 0.22
C ASN A 126 -8.78 -16.78 1.26
N ASN A 127 -10.09 -16.83 0.97
CA ASN A 127 -11.14 -16.30 1.85
C ASN A 127 -11.33 -17.08 3.16
N HIS A 128 -10.58 -18.17 3.38
CA HIS A 128 -10.71 -19.02 4.56
C HIS A 128 -9.65 -18.73 5.65
N ILE A 129 -8.83 -17.69 5.50
CA ILE A 129 -7.89 -17.26 6.55
C ILE A 129 -8.35 -15.97 7.22
N PRO A 130 -8.02 -15.74 8.49
CA PRO A 130 -8.29 -14.47 9.16
C PRO A 130 -7.45 -13.34 8.54
N ARG A 131 -8.06 -12.15 8.45
CA ARG A 131 -7.52 -10.99 7.73
C ARG A 131 -7.52 -9.70 8.55
N MET A 132 -6.61 -8.78 8.22
CA MET A 132 -6.57 -7.44 8.82
C MET A 132 -7.62 -6.52 8.17
N GLY A 133 -7.97 -6.78 6.92
CA GLY A 133 -8.97 -6.09 6.12
C GLY A 133 -8.35 -5.48 4.87
N LEU A 134 -9.15 -5.37 3.80
CA LEU A 134 -8.73 -5.07 2.42
C LEU A 134 -7.49 -4.17 2.30
N LYS A 135 -7.58 -2.91 2.76
CA LYS A 135 -6.45 -1.98 2.68
C LYS A 135 -5.21 -2.46 3.45
N SER A 136 -5.39 -2.90 4.69
CA SER A 136 -4.27 -3.33 5.53
C SER A 136 -3.63 -4.61 5.00
N ASP A 137 -4.41 -5.52 4.41
CA ASP A 137 -3.88 -6.73 3.78
C ASP A 137 -3.00 -6.36 2.57
N ASP A 138 -3.52 -5.50 1.67
CA ASP A 138 -2.77 -5.06 0.48
C ASP A 138 -1.53 -4.22 0.84
N ASP A 139 -1.61 -3.38 1.87
CA ASP A 139 -0.47 -2.56 2.32
C ASP A 139 0.61 -3.41 3.00
N PHE A 140 0.21 -4.39 3.80
CA PHE A 140 1.11 -5.38 4.38
C PHE A 140 1.82 -6.16 3.27
N LEU A 141 1.09 -6.73 2.32
CA LEU A 141 1.66 -7.54 1.24
C LEU A 141 2.63 -6.72 0.36
N LYS A 142 2.23 -5.51 -0.05
CA LYS A 142 3.07 -4.59 -0.81
C LYS A 142 4.39 -4.28 -0.06
N SER A 143 4.32 -4.03 1.25
CA SER A 143 5.50 -3.73 2.07
C SER A 143 6.48 -4.91 2.17
N HIS A 144 6.02 -6.13 1.89
CA HIS A 144 6.80 -7.37 1.91
C HIS A 144 7.11 -7.92 0.50
N GLY A 145 7.08 -7.07 -0.53
CA GLY A 145 7.55 -7.42 -1.88
C GLY A 145 6.50 -7.99 -2.82
N PHE A 146 5.25 -8.14 -2.37
CA PHE A 146 4.13 -8.57 -3.21
C PHE A 146 3.50 -7.35 -3.91
N TYR A 147 4.25 -6.76 -4.84
CA TYR A 147 3.89 -5.50 -5.51
C TYR A 147 2.73 -5.62 -6.51
N GLU A 148 2.18 -6.81 -6.69
CA GLU A 148 0.90 -7.04 -7.38
C GLU A 148 -0.27 -6.45 -6.57
N HIS A 149 -0.09 -6.32 -5.24
CA HIS A 149 -1.07 -5.74 -4.32
C HIS A 149 -1.00 -4.22 -4.28
N LEU A 150 -2.18 -3.59 -4.27
CA LEU A 150 -2.31 -2.15 -4.40
C LEU A 150 -3.20 -1.57 -3.29
N PRO A 151 -2.64 -1.08 -2.17
CA PRO A 151 -3.44 -0.44 -1.15
C PRO A 151 -4.01 0.88 -1.66
N VAL A 152 -5.33 0.99 -1.76
CA VAL A 152 -5.97 2.27 -2.12
C VAL A 152 -6.34 3.06 -0.87
N ASP A 153 -5.75 4.24 -0.72
CA ASP A 153 -6.12 5.16 0.35
C ASP A 153 -6.56 6.54 -0.15
N ARG A 154 -6.72 7.49 0.77
CA ARG A 154 -7.15 8.86 0.46
C ARG A 154 -6.14 9.60 -0.45
N HIS A 155 -4.84 9.31 -0.33
CA HIS A 155 -3.79 9.92 -1.13
C HIS A 155 -3.86 9.37 -2.55
N THR A 156 -4.02 8.05 -2.70
CA THR A 156 -4.22 7.38 -3.99
C THR A 156 -5.49 7.89 -4.69
N GLN A 157 -6.63 7.90 -4.00
CA GLN A 157 -7.88 8.43 -4.56
C GLN A 157 -7.72 9.89 -5.02
N ARG A 158 -7.15 10.76 -4.18
CA ARG A 158 -6.95 12.18 -4.51
C ARG A 158 -6.04 12.36 -5.73
N PHE A 159 -4.97 11.58 -5.82
CA PHE A 159 -4.08 11.60 -6.97
C PHE A 159 -4.84 11.23 -8.26
N LEU A 160 -5.61 10.14 -8.25
CA LEU A 160 -6.37 9.68 -9.41
C LEU A 160 -7.46 10.68 -9.85
N PHE A 161 -8.14 11.34 -8.89
CA PHE A 161 -9.11 12.39 -9.19
C PHE A 161 -8.47 13.63 -9.82
N ARG A 162 -7.38 14.13 -9.23
CA ARG A 162 -6.74 15.38 -9.69
C ARG A 162 -6.03 15.21 -11.03
N THR A 163 -5.40 14.07 -11.26
CA THR A 163 -4.66 13.83 -12.50
C THR A 163 -5.55 13.57 -13.72
N GLY A 164 -6.85 13.30 -13.51
CA GLY A 164 -7.78 12.98 -14.60
C GLY A 164 -7.86 11.48 -14.92
N ILE A 165 -7.12 10.63 -14.19
CA ILE A 165 -7.01 9.19 -14.49
C ILE A 165 -8.36 8.50 -14.34
N ILE A 166 -9.16 8.89 -13.34
CA ILE A 166 -10.52 8.38 -13.17
C ILE A 166 -11.39 8.73 -14.38
N GLN A 167 -11.33 9.97 -14.84
CA GLN A 167 -12.12 10.46 -15.97
C GLN A 167 -11.72 9.75 -17.26
N TRP A 168 -10.42 9.53 -17.47
CA TRP A 168 -9.92 8.71 -18.57
C TRP A 168 -10.52 7.29 -18.53
N TYR A 169 -10.45 6.63 -17.37
CA TYR A 169 -10.94 5.27 -17.22
C TYR A 169 -12.46 5.17 -17.42
N LEU A 170 -13.24 6.06 -16.80
CA LEU A 170 -14.70 6.06 -16.92
C LEU A 170 -15.13 6.33 -18.37
N LYS A 171 -14.53 7.31 -19.03
CA LYS A 171 -14.80 7.61 -20.44
C LYS A 171 -14.49 6.43 -21.35
N LYS A 172 -13.38 5.71 -21.10
CA LYS A 172 -13.01 4.50 -21.85
C LYS A 172 -14.09 3.41 -21.75
N ASN A 173 -14.74 3.29 -20.60
CA ASN A 173 -15.75 2.25 -20.34
C ASN A 173 -17.19 2.71 -20.54
N ASN A 174 -17.41 3.98 -20.93
CA ASN A 174 -18.74 4.60 -21.00
C ASN A 174 -19.49 4.56 -19.66
N ASP A 175 -18.76 4.68 -18.55
CA ASP A 175 -19.27 4.69 -17.19
C ASP A 175 -19.47 6.13 -16.68
N ASP A 176 -20.42 6.32 -15.75
CA ASP A 176 -20.65 7.59 -15.06
C ASP A 176 -19.82 7.69 -13.76
N VAL A 177 -19.46 8.92 -13.37
CA VAL A 177 -18.76 9.21 -12.10
C VAL A 177 -19.58 8.80 -10.87
N LEU A 178 -20.91 8.76 -10.98
CA LEU A 178 -21.82 8.33 -9.93
C LEU A 178 -21.56 6.89 -9.47
N THR A 179 -20.99 6.04 -10.34
CA THR A 179 -20.56 4.67 -10.00
C THR A 179 -19.55 4.64 -8.83
N LEU A 180 -18.80 5.74 -8.61
CA LEU A 180 -17.85 5.86 -7.49
C LEU A 180 -18.52 6.07 -6.12
N PHE A 181 -19.83 6.33 -6.10
CA PHE A 181 -20.59 6.72 -4.91
C PHE A 181 -21.75 5.77 -4.59
N SER A 182 -22.16 4.91 -5.52
CA SER A 182 -23.31 4.01 -5.37
C SER A 182 -23.02 2.66 -4.70
N GLU A 183 -21.76 2.38 -4.36
CA GLU A 183 -21.31 1.04 -4.04
C GLU A 183 -20.80 0.88 -2.59
N THR A 184 -20.74 -0.37 -2.13
CA THR A 184 -20.13 -0.70 -0.84
C THR A 184 -18.66 -0.29 -0.80
N TYR A 185 -18.11 -0.09 0.41
CA TYR A 185 -16.69 0.24 0.58
C TYR A 185 -15.77 -0.73 -0.18
N GLU A 186 -16.03 -2.03 -0.10
CA GLU A 186 -15.24 -3.07 -0.75
C GLU A 186 -15.27 -2.96 -2.27
N LYS A 187 -16.46 -2.84 -2.87
CA LYS A 187 -16.58 -2.68 -4.32
C LYS A 187 -15.91 -1.39 -4.82
N LYS A 188 -16.10 -0.29 -4.09
CA LYS A 188 -15.43 0.98 -4.38
C LYS A 188 -13.91 0.85 -4.30
N TYR A 189 -13.40 0.18 -3.27
CA TYR A 189 -11.98 -0.09 -3.08
C TYR A 189 -11.40 -0.89 -4.25
N LYS A 190 -12.03 -2.01 -4.62
CA LYS A 190 -11.64 -2.84 -5.77
C LYS A 190 -11.74 -2.09 -7.09
N PHE A 191 -12.72 -1.20 -7.24
CA PHE A 191 -12.87 -0.37 -8.44
C PHE A 191 -11.70 0.59 -8.61
N PHE A 192 -11.24 1.26 -7.55
CA PHE A 192 -10.03 2.09 -7.62
C PHE A 192 -8.78 1.27 -7.96
N GLN A 193 -8.63 0.06 -7.41
CA GLN A 193 -7.54 -0.83 -7.79
C GLN A 193 -7.58 -1.12 -9.30
N LYS A 194 -8.76 -1.47 -9.83
CA LYS A 194 -8.98 -1.72 -11.26
C LYS A 194 -8.59 -0.52 -12.14
N ILE A 195 -8.88 0.70 -11.71
CA ILE A 195 -8.49 1.92 -12.44
C ILE A 195 -6.98 2.02 -12.57
N VAL A 196 -6.24 1.80 -11.47
CA VAL A 196 -4.77 1.89 -11.46
C VAL A 196 -4.15 0.76 -12.28
N VAL A 197 -4.65 -0.47 -12.15
CA VAL A 197 -4.20 -1.60 -12.97
C VAL A 197 -4.37 -1.29 -14.46
N ALA A 198 -5.56 -0.84 -14.86
CA ALA A 198 -5.83 -0.50 -16.25
C ALA A 198 -4.97 0.67 -16.76
N LEU A 199 -4.64 1.65 -15.91
CA LEU A 199 -3.69 2.71 -16.23
C LEU A 199 -2.31 2.12 -16.50
N CYS A 200 -1.79 1.28 -15.60
CA CYS A 200 -0.48 0.65 -15.74
C CYS A 200 -0.41 -0.23 -17.00
N GLU A 201 -1.43 -1.05 -17.26
CA GLU A 201 -1.52 -1.86 -18.48
C GLU A 201 -1.58 -1.00 -19.75
N LYS A 202 -2.29 0.13 -19.72
CA LYS A 202 -2.47 0.95 -20.93
C LYS A 202 -1.25 1.80 -21.25
N PHE A 203 -0.64 2.41 -20.24
CA PHE A 203 0.37 3.45 -20.42
C PHE A 203 1.75 3.05 -19.91
N CYS A 204 1.86 2.00 -19.11
CA CYS A 204 3.10 1.60 -18.45
C CYS A 204 3.51 0.15 -18.73
N ASP A 205 2.98 -0.45 -19.79
CA ASP A 205 3.27 -1.83 -20.20
C ASP A 205 4.74 -2.07 -20.56
N ASP A 206 5.47 -1.02 -20.93
CA ASP A 206 6.90 -1.04 -21.23
C ASP A 206 7.74 -0.24 -20.22
N VAL A 207 7.16 0.09 -19.07
CA VAL A 207 7.85 0.79 -17.97
C VAL A 207 8.37 -0.24 -16.98
N TYR A 208 9.66 -0.18 -16.71
CA TYR A 208 10.36 -1.10 -15.82
C TYR A 208 11.11 -0.35 -14.73
N ILE A 209 11.09 -0.92 -13.54
CA ILE A 209 11.90 -0.50 -12.42
C ILE A 209 13.11 -1.42 -12.39
N GLN A 210 14.28 -0.84 -12.65
CA GLN A 210 15.54 -1.57 -12.67
C GLN A 210 16.25 -1.43 -11.33
N ILE A 211 16.52 -2.59 -10.72
CA ILE A 211 17.35 -2.77 -9.53
C ILE A 211 18.48 -3.72 -9.96
N PRO A 212 19.69 -3.68 -9.35
CA PRO A 212 20.87 -4.40 -9.88
C PRO A 212 20.61 -5.80 -10.44
N ASP A 213 19.80 -6.62 -9.75
CA ASP A 213 19.58 -8.02 -10.14
C ASP A 213 18.12 -8.34 -10.57
N VAL A 214 17.23 -7.35 -10.55
CA VAL A 214 15.79 -7.56 -10.81
C VAL A 214 15.22 -6.44 -11.67
N LYS A 215 14.39 -6.83 -12.64
CA LYS A 215 13.65 -5.92 -13.50
C LYS A 215 12.16 -6.15 -13.30
N LEU A 216 11.50 -5.22 -12.62
CA LEU A 216 10.06 -5.30 -12.34
C LEU A 216 9.29 -4.49 -13.37
N ARG A 217 8.32 -5.12 -14.02
CA ARG A 217 7.41 -4.46 -14.96
C ARG A 217 6.28 -3.78 -14.19
N LEU A 218 6.03 -2.49 -14.43
CA LEU A 218 5.04 -1.74 -13.66
C LEU A 218 3.60 -2.25 -13.88
N ALA A 219 3.25 -2.71 -15.08
CA ALA A 219 1.95 -3.30 -15.37
C ALA A 219 1.64 -4.55 -14.53
N GLU A 220 2.66 -5.34 -14.18
CA GLU A 220 2.54 -6.55 -13.34
C GLU A 220 2.68 -6.21 -11.85
N ASN A 221 3.22 -5.05 -11.51
CA ASN A 221 3.56 -4.63 -10.15
C ASN A 221 2.96 -3.24 -9.82
N PRO A 222 1.65 -3.03 -9.96
CA PRO A 222 1.01 -1.72 -9.80
C PRO A 222 1.17 -1.14 -8.38
N GLY A 223 1.41 -1.97 -7.37
CA GLY A 223 1.69 -1.54 -5.99
C GLY A 223 2.93 -0.64 -5.86
N ILE A 224 3.87 -0.72 -6.80
CA ILE A 224 5.02 0.21 -6.89
C ILE A 224 4.54 1.65 -7.08
N LEU A 225 3.48 1.86 -7.87
CA LEU A 225 2.95 3.20 -8.11
C LEU A 225 2.35 3.81 -6.83
N ASP A 226 1.76 2.99 -5.95
CA ASP A 226 1.26 3.47 -4.66
C ASP A 226 2.37 3.98 -3.75
N ILE A 227 3.53 3.32 -3.70
CA ILE A 227 4.69 3.82 -2.94
C ILE A 227 4.99 5.26 -3.34
N VAL A 228 5.11 5.49 -4.65
CA VAL A 228 5.46 6.81 -5.20
C VAL A 228 4.33 7.82 -4.98
N ILE A 229 3.07 7.44 -5.22
CA ILE A 229 1.92 8.31 -4.95
C ILE A 229 1.88 8.69 -3.47
N TRP A 230 2.10 7.75 -2.56
CA TRP A 230 2.07 7.98 -1.13
C TRP A 230 3.18 8.96 -0.71
N ARG A 231 4.43 8.77 -1.17
CA ARG A 231 5.53 9.71 -0.91
C ARG A 231 5.25 11.09 -1.54
N HIS A 232 4.60 11.14 -2.69
CA HIS A 232 4.26 12.40 -3.37
C HIS A 232 3.13 13.18 -2.70
N CYS A 233 2.15 12.47 -2.15
CA CYS A 233 0.91 13.04 -1.61
C CYS A 233 0.85 13.08 -0.08
N GLY A 234 1.71 12.32 0.60
CA GLY A 234 1.77 12.19 2.06
C GLY A 234 2.42 13.39 2.73
N GLU A 235 2.27 13.48 4.05
CA GLU A 235 2.68 14.64 4.85
C GLU A 235 3.91 14.35 5.75
N ASP A 236 4.35 13.09 5.84
CA ASP A 236 5.41 12.68 6.76
C ASP A 236 6.81 12.76 6.12
N GLU A 237 7.50 13.87 6.34
CA GLU A 237 8.83 14.15 5.78
C GLU A 237 9.89 13.15 6.26
N ASN A 238 9.78 12.61 7.49
CA ASN A 238 10.71 11.59 7.99
C ASN A 238 10.60 10.28 7.20
N LEU A 239 9.43 10.05 6.63
CA LEU A 239 9.15 8.95 5.71
C LEU A 239 9.37 9.40 4.26
N GLY A 240 10.15 10.46 4.01
CA GLY A 240 10.46 10.94 2.65
C GLY A 240 9.24 11.47 1.89
N CYS A 241 8.14 11.80 2.57
CA CYS A 241 7.00 12.41 1.90
C CYS A 241 7.28 13.86 1.55
N ARG A 242 6.74 14.32 0.43
CA ARG A 242 6.91 15.70 -0.03
C ARG A 242 5.62 16.51 -0.04
N ASN A 243 4.45 15.96 0.28
CA ASN A 243 3.18 16.70 0.36
C ASN A 243 2.90 17.62 -0.85
N ILE A 244 3.28 17.20 -2.06
CA ILE A 244 3.18 18.02 -3.29
C ILE A 244 1.74 18.01 -3.78
N CYS A 245 1.15 16.82 -3.92
CA CYS A 245 -0.28 16.63 -4.17
C CYS A 245 -1.04 16.36 -2.87
N GLY A 246 -0.69 17.11 -1.82
CA GLY A 246 -1.29 17.11 -0.49
C GLY A 246 -2.74 17.58 -0.45
N ASN A 247 -3.29 17.80 0.75
CA ASN A 247 -4.60 18.45 0.87
C ASN A 247 -4.60 19.81 0.14
N ILE A 248 -3.59 20.65 0.43
CA ILE A 248 -3.26 21.86 -0.32
C ILE A 248 -2.19 21.49 -1.35
N SER A 249 -2.51 21.62 -2.64
CA SER A 249 -1.62 21.19 -3.73
C SER A 249 -0.58 22.27 -4.09
N ARG A 250 0.69 21.86 -4.23
CA ARG A 250 1.79 22.70 -4.75
C ARG A 250 2.04 22.42 -6.24
N CYS A 251 1.08 22.82 -7.08
CA CYS A 251 1.08 22.45 -8.51
C CYS A 251 2.34 22.92 -9.26
N ASN A 252 2.90 24.08 -8.90
CA ASN A 252 4.07 24.64 -9.60
C ASN A 252 5.35 23.83 -9.36
N GLU A 253 5.44 23.16 -8.21
CA GLU A 253 6.54 22.27 -7.80
C GLU A 253 6.30 20.80 -8.25
N CYS A 254 5.13 20.50 -8.82
CA CYS A 254 4.75 19.14 -9.12
C CYS A 254 5.39 18.65 -10.43
N VAL A 255 6.19 17.59 -10.32
CA VAL A 255 6.83 16.93 -11.48
C VAL A 255 5.83 16.24 -12.42
N PHE A 256 4.59 16.02 -11.96
CA PHE A 256 3.50 15.43 -12.75
C PHE A 256 2.59 16.50 -13.38
N LYS A 257 2.87 17.80 -13.21
CA LYS A 257 1.91 18.87 -13.55
C LYS A 257 1.46 18.89 -15.01
N GLU A 258 2.36 18.59 -15.95
CA GLU A 258 2.06 18.53 -17.39
C GLU A 258 1.15 17.34 -17.77
N ALA A 259 1.09 16.32 -16.90
CA ALA A 259 0.22 15.16 -17.04
C ALA A 259 -1.00 15.22 -16.08
N CYS A 260 -1.31 16.39 -15.50
CA CYS A 260 -2.32 16.52 -14.46
C CYS A 260 -3.50 17.38 -14.92
N LEU A 261 -4.68 16.77 -15.09
CA LEU A 261 -5.90 17.48 -15.49
C LEU A 261 -6.21 18.70 -14.59
N TRP A 262 -6.07 18.56 -13.28
CA TRP A 262 -6.31 19.64 -12.31
C TRP A 262 -5.40 20.85 -12.52
N HIS A 263 -4.16 20.63 -12.96
CA HIS A 263 -3.26 21.74 -13.27
C HIS A 263 -3.60 22.37 -14.62
N LEU A 264 -3.88 21.53 -15.63
CA LEU A 264 -4.17 21.97 -17.00
C LEU A 264 -5.49 22.73 -17.16
N LEU A 265 -6.40 22.61 -16.18
CA LEU A 265 -7.67 23.34 -16.15
C LEU A 265 -7.60 24.66 -15.36
N LYS A 266 -6.45 25.00 -14.76
CA LYS A 266 -6.22 26.30 -14.14
C LYS A 266 -5.71 27.29 -15.18
#